data_AF-A0AAD2FMQ6-F1
#
_entry.id   AF-A0AAD2FMQ6-F1
#
_cell.length_a   1.000
_cell.length_b   1.000
_cell.length_c   1.000
_cell.angle_alpha   90.00
_cell.angle_beta   90.00
_cell.angle_gamma   90.00
#
_symmetry.space_group_name_H-M   'P 1'
#
loop_
_entity.id
_entity.type
_entity.pdbx_description
1 polymer ?
#
loop_
_entity_poly.entity_id
_entity_poly.type
_entity_poly.pdbx_seq_one_letter_code
_entity_poly.pdbx_strand_id
1 'polypeptide(L)'
;MGNNNATTTTTSTTATLQKEEKDDDDTTPSSSSSTALSQALLLKQQAQQLREEANNQAKALQEQKDHQLALQNSKIDSWIDDLLVQYQVDDDTQLLHSVDQVLCRLRDDRYSKEQVQKIFKRICETGPPQSRSRCSPIMELFVDAVGKLDEVERDENPNKRWTGKIERELRKKLFAMDWGIELQDEDDEGNPWKLR
;
A
#
# COMPACT_ATOMS: atom_id res chain seq x y z
N MET A 1 25.25 -32.85 30.26
CA MET A 1 24.50 -31.88 31.07
C MET A 1 23.66 -31.08 30.10
N GLY A 2 22.33 -31.05 30.07
CA GLY A 2 21.28 -31.67 30.86
C GLY A 2 19.97 -31.13 30.26
N ASN A 3 18.98 -32.02 30.16
CA ASN A 3 17.53 -31.78 30.09
C ASN A 3 16.89 -30.97 28.94
N ASN A 4 16.23 -31.72 28.05
CA ASN A 4 14.77 -31.79 27.84
C ASN A 4 13.91 -30.57 28.21
N ASN A 5 13.14 -30.03 27.25
CA ASN A 5 11.69 -30.27 27.17
C ASN A 5 11.04 -29.63 25.92
N ALA A 6 10.20 -30.42 25.25
CA ALA A 6 9.15 -29.97 24.33
C ALA A 6 8.00 -29.35 25.13
N THR A 7 7.16 -28.48 24.52
CA THR A 7 5.69 -28.48 24.66
C THR A 7 5.06 -27.50 23.65
N THR A 8 4.23 -28.07 22.77
CA THR A 8 3.21 -27.43 21.93
C THR A 8 1.97 -27.08 22.77
N THR A 9 1.38 -25.89 22.60
CA THR A 9 0.10 -25.52 23.23
C THR A 9 -0.96 -25.27 22.15
N THR A 10 -1.74 -26.31 21.88
CA THR A 10 -3.05 -26.25 21.23
C THR A 10 -4.12 -26.10 22.31
N THR A 11 -4.83 -24.98 22.35
CA THR A 11 -6.03 -24.79 23.17
C THR A 11 -7.26 -25.26 22.41
N SER A 12 -7.67 -26.51 22.65
CA SER A 12 -9.01 -27.01 22.36
C SER A 12 -9.84 -26.96 23.64
N THR A 13 -10.88 -26.14 23.66
CA THR A 13 -11.85 -26.06 24.76
C THR A 13 -13.03 -26.97 24.44
N THR A 14 -13.03 -28.17 25.03
CA THR A 14 -14.18 -29.10 25.01
C THR A 14 -14.91 -28.96 26.34
N ALA A 15 -16.12 -28.42 26.31
CA ALA A 15 -17.00 -28.34 27.48
C ALA A 15 -17.76 -29.66 27.64
N THR A 16 -17.47 -30.36 28.73
CA THR A 16 -18.20 -31.53 29.24
C THR A 16 -19.47 -31.04 29.95
N LEU A 17 -20.65 -31.55 29.57
CA LEU A 17 -21.87 -31.42 30.36
C LEU A 17 -22.42 -32.80 30.71
N GLN A 18 -22.69 -32.96 32.00
CA GLN A 18 -23.16 -34.16 32.68
C GLN A 18 -24.62 -34.48 32.30
N LYS A 19 -24.90 -35.78 32.15
CA LYS A 19 -26.23 -36.35 31.92
C LYS A 19 -26.79 -36.77 33.29
N GLU A 20 -27.81 -36.09 33.79
CA GLU A 20 -28.71 -36.61 34.82
C GLU A 20 -30.04 -36.96 34.13
N GLU A 21 -30.40 -38.24 34.20
CA GLU A 21 -31.71 -38.75 33.82
C GLU A 21 -32.66 -38.64 35.01
N LYS A 22 -33.85 -38.11 34.77
CA LYS A 22 -35.04 -38.44 35.56
C LYS A 22 -36.29 -38.30 34.68
N ASP A 23 -37.00 -39.42 34.59
CA ASP A 23 -38.27 -39.60 33.89
C ASP A 23 -39.46 -38.99 34.67
N ASP A 24 -40.57 -38.89 33.91
CA ASP A 24 -41.96 -38.57 34.23
C ASP A 24 -42.38 -37.10 34.10
N ASP A 25 -43.03 -36.74 32.99
CA ASP A 25 -44.47 -36.43 32.99
C ASP A 25 -45.02 -36.21 31.56
N ASP A 26 -46.26 -36.64 31.38
CA ASP A 26 -47.10 -36.58 30.19
C ASP A 26 -47.46 -35.13 29.81
N THR A 27 -46.85 -34.56 28.77
CA THR A 27 -47.44 -33.45 27.99
C THR A 27 -46.79 -33.36 26.61
N THR A 28 -47.59 -33.53 25.55
CA THR A 28 -47.27 -33.37 24.13
C THR A 28 -46.28 -32.24 23.77
N PRO A 29 -45.12 -32.50 23.12
CA PRO A 29 -44.22 -31.47 22.61
C PRO A 29 -44.13 -31.48 21.07
N SER A 30 -45.26 -31.56 20.37
CA SER A 30 -45.26 -31.54 18.89
C SER A 30 -45.25 -30.13 18.28
N SER A 31 -45.61 -29.09 19.05
CA SER A 31 -45.82 -27.72 18.54
C SER A 31 -44.59 -26.81 18.73
N SER A 32 -43.77 -27.06 19.75
CA SER A 32 -42.57 -26.26 20.05
C SER A 32 -41.42 -26.53 19.10
N SER A 33 -41.26 -27.77 18.60
CA SER A 33 -40.17 -28.13 17.68
C SER A 33 -40.35 -27.56 16.28
N SER A 34 -41.59 -27.45 15.78
CA SER A 34 -41.89 -26.88 14.46
C SER A 34 -41.67 -25.36 14.46
N THR A 35 -42.00 -24.68 15.55
CA THR A 35 -41.76 -23.25 15.75
C THR A 35 -40.27 -22.96 15.84
N ALA A 36 -39.52 -23.77 16.58
CA ALA A 36 -38.06 -23.68 16.67
C ALA A 36 -37.36 -23.92 15.32
N LEU A 37 -37.82 -24.92 14.54
CA LEU A 37 -37.32 -25.17 13.19
C LEU A 37 -37.59 -23.99 12.24
N SER A 38 -38.79 -23.41 12.31
CA SER A 38 -39.16 -22.24 11.50
C SER A 38 -38.30 -21.02 11.85
N GLN A 39 -38.04 -20.80 13.14
CA GLN A 39 -37.18 -19.73 13.62
C GLN A 39 -35.71 -19.95 13.23
N ALA A 40 -35.22 -21.20 13.30
CA ALA A 40 -33.87 -21.56 12.86
C ALA A 40 -33.67 -21.35 11.35
N LEU A 41 -34.68 -21.66 10.53
CA LEU A 41 -34.65 -21.40 9.09
C LEU A 41 -34.61 -19.90 8.79
N LEU A 42 -35.39 -19.09 9.52
CA LEU A 42 -35.39 -17.63 9.38
C LEU A 42 -34.04 -17.02 9.75
N LEU A 43 -33.44 -17.46 10.87
CA LEU A 43 -32.10 -17.03 11.28
C LEU A 43 -31.03 -17.43 10.26
N LYS A 44 -31.12 -18.64 9.67
CA LYS A 44 -30.21 -19.06 8.61
C LYS A 44 -30.34 -18.17 7.37
N GLN A 45 -31.57 -17.84 6.96
CA GLN A 45 -31.81 -16.95 5.82
C GLN A 45 -31.28 -15.55 6.10
N GLN A 46 -31.53 -15.00 7.29
CA GLN A 46 -31.01 -13.69 7.71
C GLN A 46 -29.47 -13.70 7.77
N ALA A 47 -28.85 -14.76 8.30
CA ALA A 47 -27.40 -14.90 8.32
C ALA A 47 -26.81 -14.98 6.91
N GLN A 48 -27.50 -15.62 5.96
CA GLN A 48 -27.09 -15.66 4.56
C GLN A 48 -27.18 -14.26 3.92
N GLN A 49 -28.28 -13.54 4.12
CA GLN A 49 -28.44 -12.18 3.63
C GLN A 49 -27.37 -11.24 4.18
N LEU A 50 -27.05 -11.31 5.48
CA LEU A 50 -25.99 -10.51 6.09
C LEU A 50 -24.60 -10.85 5.52
N ARG A 51 -24.32 -12.11 5.19
CA ARG A 51 -23.06 -12.52 4.53
C ARG A 51 -22.96 -11.96 3.12
N GLU A 52 -24.06 -11.99 2.37
CA GLU A 52 -24.13 -11.42 1.02
C GLU A 52 -23.96 -9.89 1.06
N GLU A 53 -24.61 -9.22 2.01
CA GLU A 53 -24.47 -7.78 2.22
C GLU A 53 -23.03 -7.40 2.62
N ALA A 54 -22.43 -8.12 3.57
CA ALA A 54 -21.04 -7.90 3.98
C ALA A 54 -20.06 -8.10 2.81
N ASN A 55 -20.29 -9.11 1.96
CA ASN A 55 -19.46 -9.35 0.78
C ASN A 55 -19.62 -8.22 -0.26
N ASN A 56 -20.85 -7.76 -0.49
CA ASN A 56 -21.11 -6.64 -1.38
C ASN A 56 -20.47 -5.34 -0.89
N GLN A 57 -20.55 -5.06 0.41
CA GLN A 57 -19.90 -3.90 1.03
C GLN A 57 -18.38 -4.01 0.95
N ALA A 58 -17.80 -5.19 1.21
CA ALA A 58 -16.36 -5.42 1.07
C ALA A 58 -15.89 -5.20 -0.37
N LYS A 59 -16.66 -5.68 -1.35
CA LYS A 59 -16.37 -5.46 -2.77
C LYS A 59 -16.44 -3.98 -3.15
N ALA A 60 -17.49 -3.27 -2.72
CA ALA A 60 -17.64 -1.84 -2.98
C ALA A 60 -16.50 -1.01 -2.36
N LEU A 61 -16.08 -1.35 -1.14
CA LEU A 61 -14.93 -0.71 -0.49
C LEU A 61 -13.62 -0.98 -1.25
N GLN A 62 -13.45 -2.19 -1.77
CA GLN A 62 -12.29 -2.54 -2.58
C GLN A 62 -12.27 -1.75 -3.89
N GLU A 63 -13.39 -1.72 -4.62
CA GLU A 63 -13.54 -0.93 -5.86
C GLU A 63 -13.28 0.56 -5.62
N GLN A 64 -13.75 1.11 -4.49
CA GLN A 64 -13.48 2.50 -4.11
C GLN A 64 -11.99 2.75 -3.83
N LYS A 65 -11.32 1.84 -3.11
CA LYS A 65 -9.88 1.94 -2.85
C LYS A 65 -9.07 1.90 -4.15
N ASP A 66 -9.40 0.96 -5.02
CA ASP A 66 -8.72 0.78 -6.31
C ASP A 66 -8.93 2.01 -7.20
N HIS A 67 -10.12 2.59 -7.20
CA HIS A 67 -10.41 3.83 -7.93
C HIS A 67 -9.61 5.02 -7.39
N GLN A 68 -9.52 5.19 -6.06
CA GLN A 68 -8.71 6.25 -5.47
C GLN A 68 -7.22 6.08 -5.79
N LEU A 69 -6.72 4.84 -5.73
CA LEU A 69 -5.34 4.53 -6.07
C LEU A 69 -5.06 4.82 -7.54
N ALA A 70 -5.98 4.46 -8.45
CA ALA A 70 -5.87 4.78 -9.87
C ALA A 70 -5.79 6.29 -10.14
N LEU A 71 -6.62 7.09 -9.46
CA LEU A 71 -6.58 8.56 -9.55
C LEU A 71 -5.25 9.13 -9.04
N GLN A 72 -4.74 8.59 -7.92
CA GLN A 72 -3.43 9.01 -7.39
C GLN A 72 -2.29 8.64 -8.36
N ASN A 73 -2.31 7.44 -8.92
CA ASN A 73 -1.31 7.00 -9.89
C ASN A 73 -1.35 7.84 -11.16
N SER A 74 -2.54 8.13 -11.70
CA SER A 74 -2.68 9.02 -12.86
C SER A 74 -2.11 10.41 -12.60
N LYS A 75 -2.27 10.93 -11.38
CA LYS A 75 -1.65 12.20 -10.98
C LYS A 75 -0.13 12.10 -10.93
N ILE A 76 0.42 11.01 -10.41
CA ILE A 76 1.88 10.81 -10.38
C ILE A 76 2.43 10.65 -11.80
N ASP A 77 1.72 9.93 -12.66
CA ASP A 77 2.09 9.76 -14.07
C ASP A 77 2.12 11.12 -14.79
N SER A 78 1.15 12.01 -14.52
CA SER A 78 1.21 13.38 -15.05
C SER A 78 2.44 14.16 -14.57
N TRP A 79 2.88 13.94 -13.32
CA TRP A 79 4.11 14.56 -12.83
C TRP A 79 5.37 13.98 -13.48
N ILE A 80 5.38 12.68 -13.80
CA ILE A 80 6.49 12.03 -14.50
C ILE A 80 6.58 12.60 -15.91
N ASP A 81 5.44 12.69 -16.60
CA ASP A 81 5.36 13.24 -17.94
C ASP A 81 5.85 14.69 -17.97
N ASP A 82 5.31 15.56 -17.10
CA ASP A 82 5.69 16.98 -17.03
C ASP A 82 7.19 17.17 -16.72
N LEU A 83 7.77 16.27 -15.91
CA LEU A 83 9.12 16.43 -15.39
C LEU A 83 10.19 15.79 -16.28
N LEU A 84 9.91 14.64 -16.87
CA LEU A 84 10.89 13.76 -17.51
C LEU A 84 10.61 13.53 -18.99
N VAL A 85 9.41 13.88 -19.49
CA VAL A 85 9.01 13.69 -20.88
C VAL A 85 8.75 15.04 -21.54
N GLN A 86 9.59 15.40 -22.50
CA GLN A 86 9.30 16.58 -23.32
C GLN A 86 8.30 16.18 -24.42
N TYR A 87 7.05 16.64 -24.32
CA TYR A 87 6.11 16.56 -25.46
C TYR A 87 6.62 17.49 -26.58
N GLN A 88 7.14 16.91 -27.67
CA GLN A 88 7.22 17.62 -28.95
C GLN A 88 6.01 17.24 -29.81
N VAL A 89 5.43 18.27 -30.44
CA VAL A 89 4.17 18.21 -31.19
C VAL A 89 4.36 17.69 -32.63
N ASP A 90 5.58 17.34 -33.04
CA ASP A 90 5.87 16.84 -34.39
C ASP A 90 6.60 15.48 -34.32
N ASP A 91 5.81 14.40 -34.40
CA ASP A 91 6.09 12.97 -34.67
C ASP A 91 7.27 12.21 -34.00
N ASP A 92 8.17 12.86 -33.25
CA ASP A 92 9.22 12.18 -32.46
C ASP A 92 9.16 12.61 -30.99
N THR A 93 8.62 11.75 -30.12
CA THR A 93 8.70 11.93 -28.66
C THR A 93 10.15 11.75 -28.21
N GLN A 94 10.91 12.82 -28.17
CA GLN A 94 12.28 12.78 -27.69
C GLN A 94 12.28 12.85 -26.15
N LEU A 95 12.84 11.84 -25.50
CA LEU A 95 13.12 11.86 -24.06
C LEU A 95 14.29 12.83 -23.83
N LEU A 96 13.97 14.09 -23.53
CA LEU A 96 14.91 15.19 -23.79
C LEU A 96 15.09 16.18 -22.65
N HIS A 97 14.83 15.80 -21.40
CA HIS A 97 15.31 16.62 -20.30
C HIS A 97 16.76 16.26 -19.95
N SER A 98 17.66 17.21 -20.11
CA SER A 98 18.98 17.14 -19.48
C SER A 98 18.82 17.26 -17.97
N VAL A 99 19.85 16.83 -17.21
CA VAL A 99 19.83 16.95 -15.73
C VAL A 99 19.50 18.38 -15.30
N ASP A 100 20.03 19.38 -16.01
CA ASP A 100 19.80 20.80 -15.71
C ASP A 100 18.36 21.24 -16.02
N GLN A 101 17.73 20.68 -17.06
CA GLN A 101 16.33 20.98 -17.37
C GLN A 101 15.38 20.35 -16.35
N VAL A 102 15.61 19.09 -15.94
CA VAL A 102 14.86 18.46 -14.85
C VAL A 102 15.04 19.23 -13.56
N LEU A 103 16.27 19.68 -13.25
CA LEU A 103 16.55 20.53 -12.09
C LEU A 103 15.75 21.84 -12.12
N CYS A 104 15.74 22.55 -13.25
CA CYS A 104 14.96 23.77 -13.41
C CYS A 104 13.47 23.51 -13.16
N ARG A 105 12.91 22.43 -13.70
CA ARG A 105 11.52 22.03 -13.48
C ARG A 105 11.23 21.71 -12.01
N LEU A 106 12.04 20.85 -11.38
CA LEU A 106 11.92 20.52 -9.96
C LEU A 106 11.88 21.78 -9.08
N ARG A 107 12.73 22.76 -9.42
CA ARG A 107 12.80 24.05 -8.73
C ARG A 107 11.59 24.94 -9.00
N ASP A 108 11.27 25.16 -10.27
CA ASP A 108 10.30 26.18 -10.69
C ASP A 108 8.86 25.75 -10.38
N ASP A 109 8.56 24.46 -10.54
CA ASP A 109 7.26 23.84 -10.19
C ASP A 109 7.17 23.50 -8.69
N ARG A 110 8.25 23.74 -7.94
CA ARG A 110 8.33 23.65 -6.47
C ARG A 110 7.90 22.28 -5.91
N TYR A 111 8.40 21.21 -6.49
CA TYR A 111 8.13 19.85 -6.04
C TYR A 111 8.48 19.67 -4.55
N SER A 112 7.70 18.85 -3.83
CA SER A 112 7.98 18.46 -2.44
C SER A 112 8.76 17.14 -2.36
N LYS A 113 9.37 16.86 -1.19
CA LYS A 113 10.05 15.58 -0.91
C LYS A 113 9.14 14.39 -1.19
N GLU A 114 7.89 14.48 -0.74
CA GLU A 114 6.89 13.42 -0.94
C GLU A 114 6.56 13.20 -2.41
N GLN A 115 6.46 14.27 -3.21
CA GLN A 115 6.18 14.13 -4.64
C GLN A 115 7.35 13.45 -5.36
N VAL A 116 8.59 13.82 -5.02
CA VAL A 116 9.81 13.18 -5.56
C VAL A 116 9.85 11.70 -5.20
N GLN A 117 9.52 11.33 -3.96
CA GLN A 117 9.47 9.93 -3.54
C GLN A 117 8.36 9.14 -4.23
N LYS A 118 7.18 9.75 -4.45
CA LYS A 118 6.06 9.13 -5.20
C LYS A 118 6.43 8.89 -6.66
N ILE A 119 7.07 9.87 -7.31
CA ILE A 119 7.60 9.75 -8.67
C ILE A 119 8.61 8.62 -8.74
N PHE A 120 9.59 8.59 -7.84
CA PHE A 120 10.58 7.52 -7.75
C PHE A 120 9.94 6.14 -7.65
N LYS A 121 9.00 5.97 -6.71
CA LYS A 121 8.29 4.70 -6.49
C LYS A 121 7.53 4.28 -7.73
N ARG A 122 6.81 5.21 -8.36
CA ARG A 122 6.01 4.95 -9.56
C ARG A 122 6.87 4.54 -10.77
N ILE A 123 8.05 5.15 -10.96
CA ILE A 123 9.00 4.74 -12.00
C ILE A 123 9.50 3.30 -11.73
N CYS A 124 9.81 2.97 -10.48
CA CYS A 124 10.20 1.61 -10.10
C CYS A 124 9.09 0.56 -10.33
N GLU A 125 7.83 0.93 -10.14
CA GLU A 125 6.67 0.04 -10.32
C GLU A 125 6.28 -0.15 -11.80
N THR A 126 6.46 0.89 -12.62
CA THR A 126 5.98 0.90 -14.02
C THR A 126 7.03 0.41 -15.01
N GLY A 127 8.31 0.60 -14.68
CA GLY A 127 9.43 0.24 -15.54
C GLY A 127 9.95 -1.18 -15.36
N PRO A 128 11.01 -1.56 -16.10
CA PRO A 128 11.77 -2.77 -15.80
C PRO A 128 12.35 -2.68 -14.37
N PRO A 129 12.65 -3.81 -13.71
CA PRO A 129 13.20 -3.82 -12.36
C PRO A 129 14.38 -2.86 -12.23
N GLN A 130 14.19 -1.80 -11.46
CA GLN A 130 15.18 -0.75 -11.24
C GLN A 130 16.10 -1.18 -10.10
N SER A 131 17.39 -0.97 -10.28
CA SER A 131 18.37 -1.17 -9.24
C SER A 131 19.60 -0.31 -9.50
N ARG A 132 20.53 -0.18 -8.53
CA ARG A 132 21.74 0.62 -8.76
C ARG A 132 22.56 0.07 -9.94
N SER A 133 22.62 -1.25 -10.12
CA SER A 133 23.32 -1.90 -11.24
C SER A 133 22.52 -1.94 -12.56
N ARG A 134 21.19 -1.80 -12.50
CA ARG A 134 20.27 -1.83 -13.65
C ARG A 134 19.30 -0.64 -13.60
N CYS A 135 19.87 0.56 -13.53
CA CYS A 135 19.11 1.79 -13.51
C CYS A 135 18.71 2.16 -14.94
N SER A 136 17.45 2.53 -15.15
CA SER A 136 17.03 3.11 -16.42
C SER A 136 17.61 4.51 -16.58
N PRO A 137 17.89 4.95 -17.83
CA PRO A 137 18.41 6.31 -18.07
C PRO A 137 17.51 7.41 -17.49
N ILE A 138 16.19 7.21 -17.50
CA ILE A 138 15.21 8.15 -16.93
C ILE A 138 15.31 8.23 -15.40
N MET A 139 15.56 7.11 -14.73
CA MET A 139 15.75 7.07 -13.28
C MET A 139 17.09 7.70 -12.88
N GLU A 140 18.16 7.42 -13.61
CA GLU A 140 19.47 8.03 -13.37
C GLU A 140 19.41 9.55 -13.54
N LEU A 141 18.82 10.02 -14.64
CA LEU A 141 18.56 11.43 -14.90
C LEU A 141 17.80 12.11 -13.74
N PHE A 142 16.73 11.47 -13.27
CA PHE A 142 15.92 11.99 -12.18
C PHE A 142 16.70 12.06 -10.87
N VAL A 143 17.40 10.99 -10.48
CA VAL A 143 18.19 10.94 -9.24
C VAL A 143 19.31 11.98 -9.25
N ASP A 144 19.99 12.16 -10.38
CA ASP A 144 21.06 13.14 -10.51
C ASP A 144 20.54 14.58 -10.45
N ALA A 145 19.36 14.85 -11.04
CA ALA A 145 18.72 16.17 -10.96
C ALA A 145 18.27 16.50 -9.53
N VAL A 146 17.74 15.51 -8.81
CA VAL A 146 17.43 15.63 -7.37
C VAL A 146 18.71 15.90 -6.57
N GLY A 147 19.81 15.22 -6.89
CA GLY A 147 21.13 15.44 -6.27
C GLY A 147 21.64 16.87 -6.46
N LYS A 148 21.54 17.41 -7.67
CA LYS A 148 21.88 18.82 -7.92
C LYS A 148 20.99 19.76 -7.10
N LEU A 149 19.69 19.49 -7.00
CA LEU A 149 18.78 20.32 -6.20
C LEU A 149 19.07 20.25 -4.69
N ASP A 150 19.57 19.12 -4.20
CA ASP A 150 20.01 18.97 -2.81
C ASP A 150 21.22 19.86 -2.51
N GLU A 151 22.11 20.08 -3.48
CA GLU A 151 23.28 20.97 -3.36
C GLU A 151 22.90 22.46 -3.40
N VAL A 152 21.81 22.84 -4.07
CA VAL A 152 21.35 24.24 -4.12
C VAL A 152 20.93 24.71 -2.73
N GLU A 153 21.60 25.73 -2.21
CA GLU A 153 21.28 26.29 -0.90
C GLU A 153 19.96 27.06 -0.92
N ARG A 154 19.33 27.22 0.26
CA ARG A 154 18.06 27.95 0.37
C ARG A 154 18.21 29.42 -0.05
N ASP A 155 19.40 30.00 0.13
CA ASP A 155 19.69 31.38 -0.26
C ASP A 155 19.66 31.55 -1.79
N GLU A 156 20.04 30.51 -2.53
CA GLU A 156 19.99 30.47 -4.00
C GLU A 156 18.61 30.05 -4.53
N ASN A 157 17.89 29.23 -3.77
CA ASN A 157 16.52 28.80 -4.08
C ASN A 157 15.59 28.94 -2.86
N PRO A 158 14.92 30.11 -2.71
CA PRO A 158 13.98 30.32 -1.60
C PRO A 158 12.75 29.41 -1.69
N ASN A 159 12.50 28.79 -2.85
CA ASN A 159 11.40 27.84 -3.06
C ASN A 159 11.77 26.40 -2.70
N LYS A 160 12.99 26.13 -2.21
CA LYS A 160 13.40 24.78 -1.78
C LYS A 160 12.54 24.32 -0.60
N ARG A 161 11.65 23.36 -0.85
CA ARG A 161 10.65 22.87 0.11
C ARG A 161 11.14 21.74 1.01
N TRP A 162 12.28 21.14 0.71
CA TRP A 162 12.80 20.02 1.49
C TRP A 162 14.18 20.29 2.08
N THR A 163 14.42 19.65 3.20
CA THR A 163 15.69 19.68 3.94
C THR A 163 16.29 18.28 3.93
N GLY A 164 17.61 18.18 3.79
CA GLY A 164 18.33 16.92 3.79
C GLY A 164 18.90 16.56 2.42
N LYS A 165 19.31 15.30 2.27
CA LYS A 165 19.88 14.74 1.04
C LYS A 165 18.96 13.63 0.51
N ILE A 166 17.92 14.03 -0.22
CA ILE A 166 16.94 13.11 -0.80
C ILE A 166 17.62 12.18 -1.80
N GLU A 167 18.56 12.66 -2.61
CA GLU A 167 19.32 11.83 -3.55
C GLU A 167 19.93 10.61 -2.84
N ARG A 168 20.52 10.82 -1.67
CA ARG A 168 21.11 9.74 -0.86
C ARG A 168 20.05 8.73 -0.42
N GLU A 169 18.86 9.17 -0.05
CA GLU A 169 17.73 8.30 0.29
C GLU A 169 17.33 7.45 -0.93
N LEU A 170 17.18 8.08 -2.11
CA LEU A 170 16.80 7.39 -3.35
C LEU A 170 17.87 6.36 -3.77
N ARG A 171 19.16 6.71 -3.74
CA ARG A 171 20.25 5.78 -4.05
C ARG A 171 20.35 4.64 -3.03
N LYS A 172 20.05 4.91 -1.74
CA LYS A 172 19.94 3.85 -0.72
C LYS A 172 18.81 2.87 -1.07
N LYS A 173 17.65 3.36 -1.53
CA LYS A 173 16.54 2.50 -2.00
C LYS A 173 16.95 1.66 -3.22
N LEU A 174 17.59 2.26 -4.23
CA LEU A 174 18.10 1.53 -5.40
C LEU A 174 19.15 0.46 -5.03
N PHE A 175 20.00 0.75 -4.04
CA PHE A 175 20.97 -0.21 -3.52
C PHE A 175 20.27 -1.37 -2.79
N ALA A 176 19.27 -1.07 -1.95
CA ALA A 176 18.53 -2.11 -1.25
C ALA A 176 17.78 -3.04 -2.21
N MET A 177 17.20 -2.49 -3.30
CA MET A 177 16.58 -3.27 -4.37
C MET A 177 17.58 -4.20 -5.07
N ASP A 178 18.82 -3.76 -5.30
CA ASP A 178 19.90 -4.57 -5.88
C ASP A 178 20.22 -5.82 -5.04
N TRP A 179 20.02 -5.74 -3.72
CA TRP A 179 20.38 -6.79 -2.75
C TRP A 179 19.18 -7.48 -2.10
N GLY A 180 17.95 -7.15 -2.52
CA GLY A 180 16.74 -7.69 -1.92
C GLY A 180 16.56 -7.33 -0.44
N ILE A 181 17.08 -6.18 -0.01
CA ILE A 181 16.94 -5.70 1.37
C ILE A 181 15.62 -4.92 1.47
N GLU A 182 14.74 -5.34 2.38
CA GLU A 182 13.55 -4.57 2.71
C GLU A 182 13.95 -3.37 3.58
N LEU A 183 13.86 -2.17 3.01
CA LEU A 183 13.95 -0.94 3.78
C LEU A 183 12.57 -0.60 4.33
N GLN A 184 12.50 -0.31 5.61
CA GLN A 184 11.30 0.26 6.21
C GLN A 184 11.07 1.66 5.64
N ASP A 185 9.92 1.90 5.02
CA ASP A 185 9.56 3.23 4.54
C ASP A 185 9.30 4.16 5.75
N GLU A 186 9.98 5.31 5.78
CA GLU A 186 9.87 6.29 6.88
C GLU A 186 8.43 6.83 7.05
N ASP A 187 7.58 6.70 6.03
CA ASP A 187 6.18 7.13 6.03
C ASP A 187 5.21 6.16 6.75
N ASP A 188 5.70 5.01 7.24
CA ASP A 188 4.88 4.02 7.95
C ASP A 188 4.99 4.12 9.48
N GLU A 189 5.88 4.95 10.03
CA GLU A 189 6.08 5.08 11.49
C GLU A 189 5.06 5.97 12.22
N GLY A 190 4.10 6.62 11.53
CA GLY A 190 3.29 7.67 12.17
C GLY A 190 1.87 7.90 11.66
N ASN A 191 1.32 7.06 10.79
CA ASN A 191 -0.05 7.26 10.30
C ASN A 191 -1.05 6.31 10.96
N PRO A 192 -1.70 6.69 12.09
CA PRO A 192 -2.70 5.85 12.76
C PRO A 192 -3.95 5.58 11.89
N TRP A 193 -4.05 6.21 10.71
CA TRP A 193 -5.13 6.04 9.76
C TRP A 193 -4.81 5.05 8.62
N LYS A 194 -3.58 4.52 8.55
CA LYS A 194 -3.26 3.35 7.71
C LYS A 194 -3.59 2.06 8.49
N LEU A 195 -4.88 1.75 8.54
CA LEU A 195 -5.49 0.48 9.00
C LEU A 195 -5.35 0.09 10.50
N ARG A 196 -6.38 0.46 11.27
CA ARG A 196 -7.22 -0.55 11.95
C ARG A 196 -8.65 -0.43 11.46
#